data_AF-A0A1H9FMV7-F1
#
_entry.id   AF-A0A1H9FMV7-F1
#
_cell.length_a   1.000
_cell.length_b   1.000
_cell.length_c   1.000
_cell.angle_alpha   90.00
_cell.angle_beta   90.00
_cell.angle_gamma   90.00
#
_symmetry.space_group_name_H-M   'P 1'
#
loop_
_entity.id
_entity.type
_entity.pdbx_description
1 polymer ?
#
loop_
_entity_poly.entity_id
_entity_poly.type
_entity_poly.pdbx_seq_one_letter_code
_entity_poly.pdbx_strand_id
1 'polypeptide(L)'
;MGNEIKIKKETLDSLIFFYFGFTLDEDYCDIITRIIEKAYVDATNQGAFNTIADPRKAKLSKYGKDGKGGSFKIVLDRIGILEKDEMVNFDGWHNETCNMLIKLYDKNGLKDIFTYGNAQKWINMTLKYIFLLNGISNNNAESILEKSSKICRYSSDFHIPIDSYIIDELWDPKKKVKLPVKDNAKKGRDYLYKTPSEYVKGWSNWVECDYLDALGTWREVTGINPLVWESEHWINRAKKRKRKNITNK
;
A
#
# COMPACT_ATOMS: atom_id res chain seq x y z
N MET A 1 1.18 28.48 8.78
CA MET A 1 0.98 27.71 10.03
C MET A 1 -0.34 26.97 9.87
N GLY A 2 -0.31 25.64 9.81
CA GLY A 2 -1.54 24.84 9.78
C GLY A 2 -2.23 24.92 11.14
N ASN A 3 -3.55 25.08 11.16
CA ASN A 3 -4.31 25.03 12.40
C ASN A 3 -4.20 23.62 13.00
N GLU A 4 -3.68 23.52 14.22
CA GLU A 4 -3.62 22.26 14.94
C GLU A 4 -5.05 21.80 15.28
N ILE A 5 -5.46 20.64 14.77
CA ILE A 5 -6.76 20.06 15.06
C ILE A 5 -6.63 19.26 16.35
N LYS A 6 -7.21 19.76 17.45
CA LYS A 6 -7.26 19.01 18.71
C LYS A 6 -8.38 17.96 18.66
N ILE A 7 -8.00 16.69 18.73
CA ILE A 7 -8.92 15.54 18.78
C ILE A 7 -8.83 14.92 20.19
N LYS A 8 -9.97 14.65 20.82
CA LYS A 8 -10.02 13.95 22.11
C LYS A 8 -9.52 12.52 21.97
N LYS A 9 -8.77 12.02 22.96
CA LYS A 9 -8.17 10.66 22.94
C LYS A 9 -9.22 9.59 22.66
N GLU A 10 -10.37 9.63 23.32
CA GLU A 10 -11.43 8.63 23.19
C GLU A 10 -12.03 8.62 21.78
N THR A 11 -12.09 9.79 21.13
CA THR A 11 -12.55 9.92 19.74
C THR A 11 -11.53 9.31 18.78
N LEU A 12 -10.25 9.57 19.01
CA LEU A 12 -9.18 9.00 18.20
C LEU A 12 -9.11 7.48 18.36
N ASP A 13 -9.14 6.98 19.60
CA ASP A 13 -9.13 5.55 19.91
C ASP A 13 -10.32 4.82 19.26
N SER A 14 -11.51 5.42 19.29
CA SER A 14 -12.69 4.82 18.63
C SER A 14 -12.52 4.70 17.11
N LEU A 15 -11.98 5.74 16.45
CA LEU A 15 -11.74 5.72 15.00
C LEU A 15 -10.67 4.69 14.62
N ILE A 16 -9.60 4.59 15.40
CA ILE A 16 -8.53 3.60 15.20
C ILE A 16 -9.09 2.20 15.42
N PHE A 17 -9.85 1.98 16.49
CA PHE A 17 -10.44 0.69 16.80
C PHE A 17 -11.40 0.21 15.69
N PHE A 18 -12.24 1.09 15.14
CA PHE A 18 -13.13 0.72 14.03
C PHE A 18 -12.39 0.30 12.77
N TYR A 19 -11.23 0.88 12.48
CA TYR A 19 -10.51 0.59 11.24
C TYR A 19 -9.46 -0.52 11.39
N PHE A 20 -8.72 -0.52 12.50
CA PHE A 20 -7.60 -1.42 12.75
C PHE A 20 -7.87 -2.46 13.84
N GLY A 21 -8.88 -2.28 14.69
CA GLY A 21 -9.19 -3.20 15.78
C GLY A 21 -8.26 -3.10 16.99
N PHE A 22 -7.65 -1.94 17.22
CA PHE A 22 -6.83 -1.67 18.41
C PHE A 22 -6.96 -0.23 18.91
N THR A 23 -6.49 0.03 20.14
CA THR A 23 -6.31 1.37 20.70
C THR A 23 -4.84 1.70 20.95
N LEU A 24 -4.51 2.99 21.13
CA LEU A 24 -3.12 3.46 21.20
C LEU A 24 -2.40 3.13 22.53
N ASP A 25 -3.11 2.60 23.51
CA ASP A 25 -2.57 2.15 24.80
C ASP A 25 -2.19 0.65 24.82
N GLU A 26 -2.44 -0.07 23.73
CA GLU A 26 -2.04 -1.46 23.58
C GLU A 26 -0.54 -1.63 23.27
N ASP A 27 -0.05 -2.87 23.38
CA ASP A 27 1.35 -3.18 23.09
C ASP A 27 1.74 -2.85 21.64
N TYR A 28 2.92 -2.26 21.46
CA TYR A 28 3.39 -1.82 20.14
C TYR A 28 3.54 -2.97 19.15
N CYS A 29 4.02 -4.14 19.60
CA CYS A 29 4.18 -5.30 18.72
C CYS A 29 2.81 -5.83 18.28
N ASP A 30 1.80 -5.82 19.15
CA ASP A 30 0.43 -6.17 18.78
C ASP A 30 -0.16 -5.18 17.78
N ILE A 31 0.06 -3.88 17.99
CA ILE A 31 -0.37 -2.81 17.09
C ILE A 31 0.24 -2.98 15.69
N ILE A 32 1.55 -3.17 15.59
CA ILE A 32 2.23 -3.37 14.29
C ILE A 32 1.75 -4.65 13.62
N THR A 33 1.54 -5.72 14.37
CA THR A 33 0.98 -6.98 13.83
C THR A 33 -0.39 -6.75 13.20
N ARG A 34 -1.31 -6.07 13.89
CA ARG A 34 -2.65 -5.76 13.36
C ARG A 34 -2.60 -4.78 12.18
N ILE A 35 -1.64 -3.85 12.15
CA ILE A 35 -1.39 -3.00 10.98
C ILE A 35 -1.00 -3.83 9.75
N ILE A 36 -0.08 -4.78 9.91
CA ILE A 36 0.38 -5.66 8.82
C ILE A 36 -0.80 -6.53 8.34
N GLU A 37 -1.60 -7.07 9.25
CA GLU A 37 -2.85 -7.80 8.95
C GLU A 37 -3.85 -6.97 8.18
N LYS A 38 -4.13 -5.76 8.64
CA LYS A 38 -5.03 -4.85 7.96
C LYS A 38 -4.52 -4.47 6.56
N ALA A 39 -3.22 -4.21 6.42
CA ALA A 39 -2.59 -3.90 5.15
C ALA A 39 -2.66 -5.07 4.16
N TYR A 40 -2.49 -6.31 4.63
CA TYR A 40 -2.68 -7.50 3.79
C TYR A 40 -4.11 -7.60 3.31
N VAL A 41 -5.08 -7.47 4.22
CA VAL A 41 -6.51 -7.53 3.90
C VAL A 41 -6.88 -6.46 2.89
N ASP A 42 -6.44 -5.21 3.07
CA ASP A 42 -6.78 -4.11 2.17
C ASP A 42 -6.07 -4.24 0.81
N ALA A 43 -4.83 -4.73 0.77
CA ALA A 43 -4.14 -5.05 -0.48
C ALA A 43 -4.88 -6.16 -1.24
N THR A 44 -5.14 -7.30 -0.58
CA THR A 44 -5.73 -8.47 -1.24
C THR A 44 -7.21 -8.28 -1.58
N ASN A 45 -8.01 -7.64 -0.73
CA ASN A 45 -9.45 -7.45 -0.98
C ASN A 45 -9.76 -6.47 -2.11
N GLN A 46 -8.83 -5.57 -2.44
CA GLN A 46 -8.99 -4.58 -3.51
C GLN A 46 -8.31 -5.00 -4.83
N GLY A 47 -7.70 -6.19 -4.87
CA GLY A 47 -7.00 -6.75 -6.04
C GLY A 47 -7.76 -7.90 -6.73
N ALA A 48 -7.16 -8.46 -7.78
CA ALA A 48 -7.72 -9.59 -8.54
C ALA A 48 -7.94 -10.86 -7.70
N PHE A 49 -7.43 -10.92 -6.45
CA PHE A 49 -7.65 -12.02 -5.51
C PHE A 49 -9.12 -12.39 -5.31
N ASN A 50 -10.03 -11.40 -5.33
CA ASN A 50 -11.46 -11.64 -5.13
C ASN A 50 -12.18 -12.16 -6.39
N THR A 51 -11.65 -11.87 -7.57
CA THR A 51 -12.21 -12.28 -8.88
C THR A 51 -11.76 -13.66 -9.35
N ILE A 52 -10.88 -14.34 -8.62
CA ILE A 52 -10.44 -15.71 -8.96
C ILE A 52 -11.56 -16.69 -8.57
N ALA A 53 -12.41 -17.05 -9.55
CA ALA A 53 -13.30 -18.20 -9.47
C ALA A 53 -12.49 -19.47 -9.76
N ASP A 54 -11.68 -19.92 -8.81
CA ASP A 54 -10.78 -21.05 -9.01
C ASP A 54 -10.61 -21.90 -7.74
N PRO A 55 -10.49 -23.23 -7.82
CA PRO A 55 -10.06 -24.09 -6.70
C PRO A 55 -8.77 -23.62 -6.00
N ARG A 56 -7.93 -22.80 -6.66
CA ARG A 56 -6.79 -22.10 -6.08
C ARG A 56 -7.17 -21.09 -4.97
N LYS A 57 -8.41 -20.56 -4.94
CA LYS A 57 -8.94 -19.71 -3.85
C LYS A 57 -9.08 -20.49 -2.54
N ALA A 58 -9.41 -21.78 -2.60
CA ALA A 58 -9.45 -22.64 -1.42
C ALA A 58 -8.04 -22.90 -0.85
N LYS A 59 -7.04 -23.12 -1.73
CA LYS A 59 -5.62 -23.20 -1.33
C LYS A 59 -5.12 -21.89 -0.71
N LEU A 60 -5.50 -20.74 -1.26
CA LEU A 60 -5.15 -19.42 -0.72
C LEU A 60 -5.86 -19.08 0.59
N SER A 61 -7.14 -19.43 0.73
CA SER A 61 -7.88 -19.24 1.99
C SER A 61 -7.29 -20.12 3.10
N LYS A 62 -6.89 -21.36 2.76
CA LYS A 62 -6.20 -22.27 3.67
C LYS A 62 -4.79 -21.79 4.01
N TYR A 63 -3.99 -21.37 3.03
CA TYR A 63 -2.66 -20.79 3.26
C TYR A 63 -2.72 -19.42 3.95
N GLY A 64 -3.73 -18.62 3.68
CA GLY A 64 -4.00 -17.38 4.40
C GLY A 64 -4.47 -17.61 5.83
N LYS A 65 -4.76 -18.85 6.24
CA LYS A 65 -5.00 -19.24 7.65
C LYS A 65 -3.78 -19.93 8.26
N ASP A 66 -3.12 -20.82 7.53
CA ASP A 66 -1.98 -21.64 8.00
C ASP A 66 -0.60 -20.94 7.78
N GLY A 67 -0.43 -20.26 6.66
CA GLY A 67 0.73 -19.43 6.27
C GLY A 67 0.67 -17.97 6.71
N LYS A 68 -0.43 -17.60 7.39
CA LYS A 68 -0.59 -16.34 8.11
C LYS A 68 0.49 -16.13 9.19
N GLY A 69 1.12 -17.20 9.69
CA GLY A 69 2.29 -17.05 10.56
C GLY A 69 3.55 -16.61 9.80
N GLY A 70 3.89 -17.32 8.72
CA GLY A 70 5.20 -17.17 8.05
C GLY A 70 5.38 -15.87 7.27
N SER A 71 4.38 -15.50 6.46
CA SER A 71 4.46 -14.27 5.64
C SER A 71 4.37 -13.01 6.49
N PHE A 72 3.51 -13.00 7.52
CA PHE A 72 3.40 -11.89 8.47
C PHE A 72 4.65 -11.75 9.31
N LYS A 73 5.25 -12.86 9.75
CA LYS A 73 6.54 -12.84 10.43
C LYS A 73 7.64 -12.24 9.56
N ILE A 74 7.69 -12.57 8.26
CA ILE A 74 8.63 -11.92 7.32
C ILE A 74 8.42 -10.40 7.35
N VAL A 75 7.18 -9.92 7.17
CA VAL A 75 6.93 -8.47 7.17
C VAL A 75 7.30 -7.84 8.52
N LEU A 76 6.92 -8.46 9.63
CA LEU A 76 7.23 -7.97 10.98
C LEU A 76 8.75 -7.88 11.21
N ASP A 77 9.49 -8.94 10.90
CA ASP A 77 10.95 -8.99 11.04
C ASP A 77 11.61 -7.92 10.14
N ARG A 78 11.10 -7.72 8.91
CA ARG A 78 11.61 -6.72 7.97
C ARG A 78 11.30 -5.29 8.42
N ILE A 79 10.12 -5.02 8.99
CA ILE A 79 9.80 -3.73 9.62
C ILE A 79 10.73 -3.47 10.83
N GLY A 80 11.02 -4.50 11.62
CA GLY A 80 11.96 -4.39 12.74
C GLY A 80 13.39 -4.00 12.32
N ILE A 81 13.80 -4.25 11.07
CA ILE A 81 15.08 -3.75 10.53
C ILE A 81 15.02 -2.23 10.37
N LEU A 82 13.95 -1.68 9.81
CA LEU A 82 13.79 -0.23 9.66
C LEU A 82 13.71 0.50 11.01
N GLU A 83 13.14 -0.14 12.03
CA GLU A 83 13.11 0.41 13.39
C GLU A 83 14.51 0.52 14.01
N LYS A 84 15.38 -0.47 13.76
CA LYS A 84 16.69 -0.62 14.44
C LYS A 84 17.86 0.00 13.70
N ASP A 85 17.87 -0.06 12.38
CA ASP A 85 18.97 0.39 11.53
C ASP A 85 18.65 1.77 10.96
N GLU A 86 19.63 2.67 11.01
CA GLU A 86 19.51 4.07 10.57
C GLU A 86 20.05 4.29 9.15
N MET A 87 20.75 3.30 8.57
CA MET A 87 21.39 3.41 7.25
C MET A 87 20.90 2.34 6.28
N VAL A 88 19.60 2.07 6.28
CA VAL A 88 19.00 1.10 5.35
C VAL A 88 18.91 1.70 3.96
N ASN A 89 19.47 1.01 2.97
CA ASN A 89 19.11 1.23 1.57
C ASN A 89 17.66 0.78 1.35
N PHE A 90 16.72 1.73 1.41
CA PHE A 90 15.29 1.46 1.39
C PHE A 90 14.84 0.68 0.15
N ASP A 91 15.28 1.07 -1.04
CA ASP A 91 14.87 0.40 -2.29
C ASP A 91 15.37 -1.05 -2.34
N GLY A 92 16.61 -1.30 -1.87
CA GLY A 92 17.15 -2.65 -1.73
C GLY A 92 16.37 -3.47 -0.70
N TRP A 93 16.09 -2.88 0.47
CA TRP A 93 15.29 -3.52 1.52
C TRP A 93 13.88 -3.88 1.04
N HIS A 94 13.24 -2.99 0.29
CA HIS A 94 11.88 -3.16 -0.22
C HIS A 94 11.82 -4.28 -1.25
N ASN A 95 12.75 -4.26 -2.22
CA ASN A 95 12.87 -5.29 -3.25
C ASN A 95 13.09 -6.67 -2.63
N GLU A 96 14.05 -6.78 -1.70
CA GLU A 96 14.35 -8.02 -1.01
C GLU A 96 13.11 -8.55 -0.25
N THR A 97 12.41 -7.66 0.47
CA THR A 97 11.21 -8.00 1.22
C THR A 97 10.10 -8.53 0.29
N CYS A 98 9.86 -7.86 -0.85
CA CYS A 98 8.90 -8.31 -1.84
C CYS A 98 9.28 -9.69 -2.40
N ASN A 99 10.56 -9.90 -2.73
CA ASN A 99 11.06 -11.16 -3.25
C ASN A 99 11.01 -12.30 -2.23
N MET A 100 11.22 -12.03 -0.94
CA MET A 100 11.02 -13.02 0.13
C MET A 100 9.57 -13.49 0.20
N LEU A 101 8.61 -12.56 0.13
CA LEU A 101 7.19 -12.89 0.11
C LEU A 101 6.83 -13.71 -1.13
N ILE A 102 7.24 -13.26 -2.33
CA ILE A 102 6.96 -13.99 -3.58
C ILE A 102 7.52 -15.41 -3.52
N LYS A 103 8.77 -15.59 -3.08
CA LYS A 103 9.39 -16.92 -2.91
C LYS A 103 8.61 -17.80 -1.94
N LEU A 104 8.10 -17.23 -0.85
CA LEU A 104 7.28 -17.97 0.11
C LEU A 104 5.97 -18.45 -0.52
N TYR A 105 5.27 -17.60 -1.28
CA TYR A 105 4.05 -18.00 -1.98
C TYR A 105 4.33 -18.97 -3.15
N ASP A 106 5.44 -18.80 -3.87
CA ASP A 106 5.89 -19.69 -4.96
C ASP A 106 6.14 -21.11 -4.44
N LYS A 107 6.84 -21.27 -3.31
CA LYS A 107 7.03 -22.57 -2.63
C LYS A 107 5.73 -23.31 -2.30
N ASN A 108 4.61 -22.60 -2.26
CA ASN A 108 3.28 -23.15 -1.99
C ASN A 108 2.41 -23.27 -3.26
N GLY A 109 2.99 -23.08 -4.44
CA GLY A 109 2.31 -23.18 -5.73
C GLY A 109 1.36 -22.01 -6.02
N LEU A 110 1.62 -20.83 -5.42
CA LEU A 110 0.76 -19.65 -5.50
C LEU A 110 1.40 -18.49 -6.30
N LYS A 111 2.48 -18.75 -7.04
CA LYS A 111 3.24 -17.74 -7.80
C LYS A 111 2.38 -16.93 -8.78
N ASP A 112 1.48 -17.59 -9.48
CA ASP A 112 0.60 -16.95 -10.47
C ASP A 112 -0.48 -16.06 -9.85
N ILE A 113 -0.63 -16.11 -8.52
CA ILE A 113 -1.65 -15.37 -7.78
C ILE A 113 -1.01 -14.28 -6.92
N PHE A 114 0.14 -14.55 -6.29
CA PHE A 114 0.87 -13.59 -5.48
C PHE A 114 2.07 -13.03 -6.27
N THR A 115 1.80 -12.01 -7.09
CA THR A 115 2.81 -11.33 -7.92
C THR A 115 3.58 -10.27 -7.14
N TYR A 116 4.59 -9.67 -7.78
CA TYR A 116 5.31 -8.50 -7.26
C TYR A 116 4.35 -7.34 -6.95
N GLY A 117 3.36 -7.11 -7.80
CA GLY A 117 2.29 -6.14 -7.57
C GLY A 117 1.54 -6.32 -6.24
N ASN A 118 1.32 -7.56 -5.81
CA ASN A 118 0.69 -7.88 -4.53
C ASN A 118 1.64 -7.65 -3.35
N ALA A 119 2.88 -8.10 -3.50
CA ALA A 119 3.92 -7.92 -2.48
C ALA A 119 4.16 -6.44 -2.19
N GLN A 120 4.44 -5.62 -3.22
CA GLN A 120 4.69 -4.18 -3.04
C GLN A 120 3.49 -3.47 -2.43
N LYS A 121 2.25 -3.81 -2.83
CA LYS A 121 1.07 -3.14 -2.31
C LYS A 121 0.90 -3.41 -0.81
N TRP A 122 1.12 -4.64 -0.37
CA TRP A 122 1.06 -4.98 1.05
C TRP A 122 2.10 -4.23 1.87
N ILE A 123 3.36 -4.21 1.42
CA ILE A 123 4.43 -3.47 2.11
C ILE A 123 4.13 -1.96 2.15
N ASN A 124 3.72 -1.39 1.02
CA ASN A 124 3.45 0.05 0.94
C ASN A 124 2.23 0.45 1.78
N MET A 125 1.18 -0.37 1.83
CA MET A 125 0.03 -0.14 2.71
C MET A 125 0.44 -0.23 4.19
N THR A 126 1.32 -1.17 4.55
CA THR A 126 1.85 -1.29 5.92
C THR A 126 2.58 -0.01 6.32
N LEU A 127 3.51 0.47 5.49
CA LEU A 127 4.26 1.70 5.73
C LEU A 127 3.35 2.93 5.75
N LYS A 128 2.34 2.98 4.89
CA LYS A 128 1.31 4.04 4.92
C LYS A 128 0.59 4.09 6.27
N TYR A 129 0.18 2.96 6.82
CA TYR A 129 -0.49 2.95 8.12
C TYR A 129 0.43 3.30 9.26
N ILE A 130 1.70 2.87 9.23
CA ILE A 130 2.70 3.30 10.22
C ILE A 130 2.92 4.82 10.14
N PHE A 131 2.99 5.38 8.94
CA PHE A 131 3.12 6.82 8.73
C PHE A 131 1.91 7.61 9.25
N LEU A 132 0.70 7.12 8.98
CA LEU A 132 -0.52 7.72 9.52
C LEU A 132 -0.57 7.61 11.05
N LEU A 133 -0.18 6.46 11.60
CA LEU A 133 -0.07 6.24 13.05
C LEU A 133 0.91 7.22 13.68
N ASN A 134 2.09 7.42 13.08
CA ASN A 134 3.09 8.39 13.54
C ASN A 134 2.51 9.82 13.55
N GLY A 135 1.76 10.19 12.51
CA GLY A 135 1.16 11.53 12.40
C GLY A 135 0.00 11.82 13.37
N ILE A 136 -0.65 10.79 13.91
CA ILE A 136 -1.73 10.94 14.91
C ILE A 136 -1.26 10.65 16.34
N SER A 137 -0.10 9.99 16.48
CA SER A 137 0.53 9.70 17.77
C SER A 137 1.23 10.95 18.27
N ASN A 138 0.47 11.85 18.91
CA ASN A 138 1.03 12.99 19.64
C ASN A 138 1.28 12.57 21.11
N ASN A 139 1.16 13.50 22.06
CA ASN A 139 1.20 13.26 23.52
C ASN A 139 0.27 12.14 24.04
N ASN A 140 -0.60 11.59 23.20
CA ASN A 140 -1.51 10.49 23.54
C ASN A 140 -0.82 9.11 23.54
N ALA A 141 0.33 8.95 22.88
CA ALA A 141 0.99 7.64 22.71
C ALA A 141 2.50 7.77 22.42
N GLU A 142 3.27 8.23 23.41
CA GLU A 142 4.70 8.54 23.25
C GLU A 142 5.55 7.34 22.80
N SER A 143 5.30 6.15 23.36
CA SER A 143 6.03 4.92 22.98
C SER A 143 5.80 4.52 21.52
N ILE A 144 4.58 4.72 21.02
CA ILE A 144 4.22 4.48 19.61
C ILE A 144 4.90 5.51 18.73
N LEU A 145 4.84 6.79 19.12
CA LEU A 145 5.49 7.88 18.38
C LEU A 145 6.99 7.63 18.24
N GLU A 146 7.69 7.30 19.32
CA GLU A 146 9.13 7.06 19.31
C GLU A 146 9.51 5.96 18.29
N LYS A 147 8.82 4.82 18.35
CA LYS A 147 9.12 3.66 17.49
C LYS A 147 8.67 3.85 16.05
N SER A 148 7.49 4.43 15.82
CA SER A 148 7.00 4.72 14.48
C SER A 148 7.82 5.83 13.80
N SER A 149 8.38 6.79 14.55
CA SER A 149 9.30 7.81 14.04
C SER A 149 10.60 7.21 13.51
N LYS A 150 11.14 6.18 14.16
CA LYS A 150 12.30 5.43 13.66
C LYS A 150 12.04 4.80 12.28
N ILE A 151 10.82 4.37 12.00
CA ILE A 151 10.47 3.87 10.67
C ILE A 151 10.23 5.04 9.70
N CYS A 152 9.53 6.09 10.16
CA CYS A 152 9.15 7.25 9.34
C CYS A 152 10.32 8.16 8.94
N ARG A 153 11.51 7.98 9.52
CA ARG A 153 12.74 8.65 9.05
C ARG A 153 13.02 8.40 7.56
N TYR A 154 12.60 7.23 7.05
CA TYR A 154 12.72 6.83 5.65
C TYR A 154 11.55 7.28 4.77
N SER A 155 10.63 8.11 5.29
CA SER A 155 9.37 8.40 4.60
C SER A 155 9.53 9.07 3.24
N SER A 156 10.64 9.79 3.01
CA SER A 156 10.98 10.35 1.70
C SER A 156 11.32 9.28 0.66
N ASP A 157 11.81 8.12 1.09
CA ASP A 157 12.20 7.00 0.23
C ASP A 157 11.07 5.98 0.05
N PHE A 158 10.00 6.07 0.86
CA PHE A 158 8.86 5.16 0.76
C PHE A 158 8.30 5.06 -0.65
N HIS A 159 7.67 3.94 -0.97
CA HIS A 159 6.99 3.80 -2.26
C HIS A 159 5.51 4.09 -2.10
N ILE A 160 4.90 4.66 -3.14
CA ILE A 160 3.46 4.92 -3.16
C ILE A 160 2.67 3.59 -3.22
N PRO A 161 1.62 3.41 -2.41
CA PRO A 161 0.73 2.26 -2.52
C PRO A 161 -0.10 2.30 -3.82
N ILE A 162 0.37 1.67 -4.89
CA ILE A 162 -0.32 1.70 -6.19
C ILE A 162 -1.66 0.95 -6.13
N ASP A 163 -2.76 1.63 -6.47
CA ASP A 163 -4.07 1.03 -6.72
C ASP A 163 -4.73 1.64 -7.96
N SER A 164 -5.99 1.28 -8.23
CA SER A 164 -6.72 1.82 -9.39
C SER A 164 -6.94 3.34 -9.35
N TYR A 165 -7.02 3.95 -8.17
CA TYR A 165 -7.17 5.40 -8.02
C TYR A 165 -5.84 6.11 -8.29
N ILE A 166 -4.74 5.55 -7.80
CA ILE A 166 -3.40 6.07 -8.06
C ILE A 166 -3.02 5.90 -9.54
N ILE A 167 -3.29 4.73 -10.14
CA ILE A 167 -3.07 4.53 -11.59
C ILE A 167 -3.82 5.59 -12.41
N ASP A 168 -5.09 5.82 -12.06
CA ASP A 168 -5.91 6.83 -12.71
C ASP A 168 -5.34 8.26 -12.61
N GLU A 169 -4.61 8.56 -11.54
CA GLU A 169 -3.99 9.86 -11.30
C GLU A 169 -2.60 9.98 -11.94
N LEU A 170 -1.85 8.87 -11.99
CA LEU A 170 -0.59 8.75 -12.71
C LEU A 170 -0.79 8.79 -14.22
N TRP A 171 -1.98 8.47 -14.70
CA TRP A 171 -2.37 8.57 -16.10
C TRP A 171 -2.58 10.04 -16.51
N ASP A 172 -1.47 10.77 -16.62
CA ASP A 172 -1.41 12.16 -17.04
C ASP A 172 -0.40 12.32 -18.19
N PRO A 173 -0.84 12.78 -19.39
CA PRO A 173 0.04 13.02 -20.53
C PRO A 173 1.22 13.94 -20.23
N LYS A 174 1.08 14.83 -19.25
CA LYS A 174 2.12 15.79 -18.85
C LYS A 174 3.17 15.18 -17.94
N LYS A 175 2.79 14.18 -17.13
CA LYS A 175 3.67 13.55 -16.12
C LYS A 175 4.45 12.36 -16.67
N LYS A 176 4.14 11.88 -17.89
CA LYS A 176 4.89 10.83 -18.63
C LYS A 176 5.29 9.60 -17.79
N VAL A 177 4.50 9.25 -16.78
CA VAL A 177 4.74 8.06 -15.95
C VAL A 177 4.54 6.81 -16.80
N LYS A 178 5.51 5.90 -16.77
CA LYS A 178 5.44 4.64 -17.52
C LYS A 178 4.52 3.67 -16.79
N LEU A 179 3.39 3.33 -17.41
CA LEU A 179 2.42 2.38 -16.87
C LEU A 179 2.30 1.17 -17.80
N PRO A 180 2.21 -0.07 -17.27
CA PRO A 180 2.07 -1.27 -18.10
C PRO A 180 0.68 -1.34 -18.73
N VAL A 181 0.56 -1.00 -20.00
CA VAL A 181 -0.71 -1.01 -20.75
C VAL A 181 -1.06 -2.43 -21.18
N LYS A 182 -2.35 -2.79 -21.17
CA LYS A 182 -2.82 -4.10 -21.67
C LYS A 182 -2.61 -4.21 -23.19
N ASP A 183 -2.27 -5.41 -23.67
CA ASP A 183 -2.00 -5.67 -25.10
C ASP A 183 -3.18 -5.33 -26.03
N ASN A 184 -4.41 -5.48 -25.53
CA ASN A 184 -5.64 -5.18 -26.25
C ASN A 184 -6.15 -3.74 -26.06
N ALA A 185 -5.40 -2.87 -25.38
CA ALA A 185 -5.76 -1.47 -25.28
C ALA A 185 -5.73 -0.84 -26.68
N LYS A 186 -6.85 -0.23 -27.09
CA LYS A 186 -6.97 0.45 -28.39
C LYS A 186 -5.95 1.61 -28.46
N LYS A 187 -4.76 1.35 -29.03
CA LYS A 187 -3.71 2.34 -29.29
C LYS A 187 -4.29 3.42 -30.21
N GLY A 188 -4.20 4.70 -29.81
CA GLY A 188 -4.63 5.84 -30.64
C GLY A 188 -5.81 6.68 -30.14
N ARG A 189 -6.19 6.61 -28.85
CA ARG A 189 -7.04 7.65 -28.24
C ARG A 189 -6.18 8.52 -27.31
N ASP A 190 -6.30 9.83 -27.43
CA ASP A 190 -5.50 10.87 -26.76
C ASP A 190 -5.63 10.92 -25.23
N TYR A 191 -5.32 9.83 -24.51
CA TYR A 191 -5.37 9.77 -23.04
C TYR A 191 -6.74 10.15 -22.40
N LEU A 192 -7.78 10.39 -23.20
CA LEU A 192 -9.13 10.83 -22.81
C LEU A 192 -10.00 9.67 -22.30
N TYR A 193 -9.46 8.83 -21.42
CA TYR A 193 -10.19 7.70 -20.85
C TYR A 193 -10.93 8.09 -19.57
N LYS A 194 -12.19 7.68 -19.46
CA LYS A 194 -13.06 7.94 -18.29
C LYS A 194 -12.52 7.31 -16.99
N THR A 195 -11.88 6.14 -17.12
CA THR A 195 -11.21 5.36 -16.07
C THR A 195 -9.92 4.76 -16.65
N PRO A 196 -8.79 5.48 -16.61
CA PRO A 196 -7.57 5.01 -17.27
C PRO A 196 -7.01 3.69 -16.74
N SER A 197 -7.22 3.37 -15.47
CA SER A 197 -6.85 2.09 -14.87
C SER A 197 -7.50 0.87 -15.52
N GLU A 198 -8.56 1.02 -16.32
CA GLU A 198 -9.14 -0.08 -17.11
C GLU A 198 -8.22 -0.52 -18.27
N TYR A 199 -7.32 0.35 -18.72
CA TYR A 199 -6.41 0.13 -19.84
C TYR A 199 -5.00 -0.28 -19.40
N VAL A 200 -4.69 -0.03 -18.13
CA VAL A 200 -3.47 -0.48 -17.47
C VAL A 200 -3.69 -1.90 -16.95
N LYS A 201 -2.65 -2.74 -17.01
CA LYS A 201 -2.62 -4.03 -16.34
C LYS A 201 -3.00 -3.81 -14.87
N GLY A 202 -3.87 -4.64 -14.31
CA GLY A 202 -4.22 -4.51 -12.89
C GLY A 202 -2.95 -4.56 -12.04
N TRP A 203 -2.79 -3.64 -11.08
CA TRP A 203 -1.58 -3.52 -10.26
C TRP A 203 -1.19 -4.85 -9.60
N SER A 204 -2.18 -5.68 -9.24
CA SER A 204 -2.00 -7.04 -8.68
C SER A 204 -1.37 -8.06 -9.65
N ASN A 205 -1.18 -7.69 -10.91
CA ASN A 205 -0.53 -8.50 -11.94
C ASN A 205 0.81 -7.91 -12.41
N TRP A 206 1.26 -6.79 -11.83
CA TRP A 206 2.52 -6.16 -12.24
C TRP A 206 3.71 -7.04 -11.87
N VAL A 207 4.64 -7.16 -12.81
CA VAL A 207 5.96 -7.74 -12.53
C VAL A 207 6.87 -6.66 -11.95
N GLU A 208 8.05 -7.04 -11.48
CA GLU A 208 9.00 -6.12 -10.85
C GLU A 208 9.37 -4.94 -11.76
N CYS A 209 9.68 -5.18 -13.04
CA CYS A 209 10.04 -4.11 -13.96
C CYS A 209 8.88 -3.14 -14.23
N ASP A 210 7.64 -3.64 -14.37
CA ASP A 210 6.44 -2.80 -14.52
C ASP A 210 6.33 -1.79 -13.36
N TYR A 211 6.62 -2.26 -12.14
CA TYR A 211 6.54 -1.48 -10.93
C TYR A 211 7.67 -0.46 -10.81
N LEU A 212 8.91 -0.88 -11.01
CA LEU A 212 10.09 -0.02 -10.88
C LEU A 212 10.10 1.10 -11.93
N ASP A 213 9.66 0.81 -13.17
CA ASP A 213 9.52 1.83 -14.22
C ASP A 213 8.49 2.90 -13.83
N ALA A 214 7.34 2.49 -13.30
CA ALA A 214 6.30 3.40 -12.84
C ALA A 214 6.78 4.25 -11.65
N LEU A 215 7.45 3.64 -10.68
CA LEU A 215 7.97 4.31 -9.49
C LEU A 215 9.07 5.31 -9.85
N GLY A 216 10.05 4.90 -10.67
CA GLY A 216 11.18 5.74 -11.07
C GLY A 216 10.71 7.00 -11.80
N THR A 217 9.84 6.82 -12.81
CA THR A 217 9.29 7.96 -13.56
C THR A 217 8.39 8.86 -12.70
N TRP A 218 7.69 8.31 -11.71
CA TRP A 218 6.93 9.12 -10.75
C TRP A 218 7.83 9.96 -9.82
N ARG A 219 8.94 9.38 -9.32
CA ARG A 219 9.90 10.09 -8.45
C ARG A 219 10.53 11.29 -9.17
N GLU A 220 10.88 11.13 -10.45
CA GLU A 220 11.46 12.18 -11.29
C GLU A 220 10.55 13.41 -11.44
N VAL A 221 9.22 13.22 -11.42
CA VAL A 221 8.26 14.29 -11.76
C VAL A 221 7.57 14.95 -10.57
N THR A 222 7.70 14.39 -9.36
CA THR A 222 6.96 14.89 -8.18
C THR A 222 7.81 15.55 -7.13
N GLY A 223 9.00 15.02 -6.79
CA GLY A 223 9.89 15.60 -5.76
C GLY A 223 9.26 15.81 -4.37
N ILE A 224 8.08 15.22 -4.11
CA ILE A 224 7.30 15.36 -2.87
C ILE A 224 7.35 14.04 -2.10
N ASN A 225 7.23 14.11 -0.77
CA ASN A 225 7.09 12.90 0.04
C ASN A 225 5.99 11.96 -0.53
N PRO A 226 6.32 10.70 -0.82
CA PRO A 226 5.43 9.73 -1.46
C PRO A 226 4.05 9.59 -0.82
N LEU A 227 3.99 9.49 0.51
CA LEU A 227 2.73 9.25 1.20
C LEU A 227 1.89 10.52 1.38
N VAL A 228 2.53 11.68 1.47
CA VAL A 228 1.85 12.98 1.45
C VAL A 228 1.20 13.19 0.08
N TRP A 229 1.97 12.98 -0.99
CA TRP A 229 1.47 13.06 -2.36
C TRP A 229 0.32 12.08 -2.58
N GLU A 230 0.50 10.80 -2.21
CA GLU A 230 -0.51 9.77 -2.39
C GLU A 230 -1.80 10.10 -1.64
N SER A 231 -1.73 10.56 -0.39
CA SER A 231 -2.90 10.86 0.42
C SER A 231 -3.80 11.94 -0.22
N GLU A 232 -3.20 13.03 -0.69
CA GLU A 232 -3.92 14.12 -1.35
C GLU A 232 -4.61 13.64 -2.65
N HIS A 233 -3.82 12.97 -3.49
CA HIS A 233 -4.24 12.55 -4.81
C HIS A 233 -5.30 11.44 -4.75
N TRP A 234 -5.14 10.49 -3.83
CA TRP A 234 -6.12 9.43 -3.59
C TRP A 234 -7.47 10.01 -3.15
N ILE A 235 -7.50 10.91 -2.17
CA ILE A 235 -8.73 11.55 -1.67
C ILE A 235 -9.43 12.32 -2.80
N ASN A 236 -8.67 13.07 -3.58
CA ASN A 236 -9.19 13.83 -4.71
C ASN A 236 -9.82 12.92 -5.77
N ARG A 237 -9.14 11.82 -6.11
CA ARG A 237 -9.67 10.84 -7.07
C ARG A 237 -10.89 10.11 -6.53
N ALA A 238 -10.89 9.72 -5.25
CA ALA A 238 -12.01 9.07 -4.59
C ALA A 238 -13.28 9.93 -4.61
N LYS A 239 -13.15 11.23 -4.27
CA LYS A 239 -14.25 12.21 -4.36
C LYS A 239 -14.79 12.33 -5.79
N LYS A 240 -13.91 12.41 -6.79
CA LYS A 240 -14.30 12.48 -8.21
C LYS A 240 -15.10 11.24 -8.65
N ARG A 241 -14.67 10.03 -8.27
CA ARG A 241 -15.42 8.79 -8.58
C ARG A 241 -16.78 8.76 -7.88
N LYS A 242 -16.86 9.16 -6.60
CA LYS A 242 -18.14 9.19 -5.85
C LYS A 242 -19.16 10.16 -6.45
N ARG A 243 -18.74 11.38 -6.84
CA ARG A 243 -19.62 12.37 -7.49
C ARG A 243 -20.20 11.84 -8.80
N LYS A 244 -19.39 11.15 -9.62
CA LYS A 244 -19.84 10.54 -10.88
C LYS A 244 -20.93 9.48 -10.68
N ASN A 245 -20.89 8.73 -9.58
CA ASN A 245 -21.91 7.72 -9.27
C ASN A 245 -23.24 8.34 -8.84
N ILE A 246 -23.23 9.59 -8.37
CA ILE A 246 -24.44 10.33 -7.98
C ILE A 246 -25.08 10.98 -9.21
N THR A 247 -24.28 11.51 -10.15
CA THR A 247 -24.80 12.16 -11.37
C THR A 247 -25.27 11.21 -12.46
N ASN A 248 -24.93 9.92 -12.37
CA ASN A 248 -25.37 8.88 -13.32
C ASN A 248 -26.53 8.02 -12.77
N LYS A 249 -27.14 8.41 -11.65
CA LYS A 249 -28.39 7.87 -11.12
C LYS A 249 -29.49 8.89 -11.34
#